data_AF-A0A516X243-F1
#
_entry.id   AF-A0A516X243-F1
#
_cell.length_a   1.000
_cell.length_b   1.000
_cell.length_c   1.000
_cell.angle_alpha   90.00
_cell.angle_beta   90.00
_cell.angle_gamma   90.00
#
_symmetry.space_group_name_H-M   'P 1'
#
loop_
_entity.id
_entity.type
_entity.pdbx_description
1 polymer ?
#
loop_
_entity_poly.entity_id
_entity_poly.type
_entity_poly.pdbx_seq_one_letter_code
_entity_poly.pdbx_strand_id
1 'polypeptide(L)'
;MVVCTGTFVIPDATGVARKLSRRYGKRDGDEWTWLDGTRVLGTIGQIFSDDGEMALTVDAMSEERYEAMTDHLLSIAPGAELVVESRSTAAELVDHAM
;
A
#
# COMPACT_ATOMS: atom_id res chain seq x y z
N MET A 1 -7.74 -17.23 0.98
CA MET A 1 -6.86 -16.09 1.30
C MET A 1 -6.47 -15.45 -0.02
N VAL A 2 -6.76 -14.16 -0.18
CA VAL A 2 -6.48 -13.38 -1.38
C VAL A 2 -5.56 -12.25 -0.97
N VAL A 3 -4.51 -12.03 -1.73
CA VAL A 3 -3.60 -10.91 -1.62
C VAL A 3 -4.06 -9.87 -2.62
N CYS A 4 -4.31 -8.67 -2.12
CA CYS A 4 -4.72 -7.53 -2.91
C CYS A 4 -3.58 -6.52 -2.91
N THR A 5 -3.17 -6.12 -4.10
CA THR A 5 -2.10 -5.15 -4.33
C THR A 5 -2.63 -4.01 -5.19
N GLY A 6 -2.45 -2.77 -4.74
CA GLY A 6 -2.85 -1.56 -5.45
C GLY A 6 -1.71 -0.55 -5.49
N THR A 7 -1.35 -0.04 -6.66
CA THR A 7 -0.32 1.00 -6.81
C THR A 7 -0.96 2.31 -7.21
N PHE A 8 -0.70 3.35 -6.41
CA PHE A 8 -1.28 4.68 -6.53
C PHE A 8 -0.19 5.70 -6.80
N VAL A 9 -0.32 6.51 -7.85
CA VAL A 9 0.52 7.69 -8.06
C VAL A 9 0.02 8.83 -7.19
N ILE A 10 0.94 9.48 -6.47
CA ILE A 10 0.62 10.48 -5.44
C ILE A 10 1.24 11.83 -5.80
N PRO A 11 0.43 12.90 -5.92
CA PRO A 11 0.93 14.23 -6.26
C PRO A 11 1.69 14.94 -5.12
N ASP A 12 1.34 14.69 -3.86
CA ASP A 12 2.06 15.21 -2.68
C ASP A 12 2.66 14.09 -1.83
N ALA A 13 3.76 13.55 -2.34
CA ALA A 13 4.62 12.56 -1.70
C ALA A 13 4.91 12.85 -0.21
N THR A 14 5.38 14.06 0.07
CA THR A 14 5.92 14.42 1.39
C THR A 14 4.81 14.59 2.42
N GLY A 15 3.71 15.24 2.05
CA GLY A 15 2.54 15.39 2.91
C GLY A 15 1.91 14.04 3.26
N VAL A 16 1.80 13.15 2.27
CA VAL A 16 1.23 11.81 2.46
C VAL A 16 2.13 10.93 3.33
N ALA A 17 3.44 10.90 3.09
CA ALA A 17 4.38 10.15 3.93
C ALA A 17 4.32 10.53 5.42
N ARG A 18 4.16 11.83 5.72
CA ARG A 18 3.98 12.31 7.10
C ARG A 18 2.67 11.82 7.73
N LYS A 19 1.57 11.80 6.96
CA LYS A 19 0.26 11.32 7.44
C LYS A 19 0.27 9.81 7.65
N LEU A 20 0.88 9.05 6.73
CA LEU A 20 1.09 7.60 6.88
C LEU A 20 1.91 7.28 8.13
N SER A 21 2.99 8.02 8.35
CA SER A 21 3.84 7.82 9.53
C SER A 21 3.10 8.06 10.86
N ARG A 22 2.11 8.95 10.87
CA ARG A 22 1.26 9.18 12.05
C ARG A 22 0.26 8.04 12.29
N ARG A 23 -0.23 7.40 11.22
CA ARG A 23 -1.25 6.35 11.31
C ARG A 23 -0.67 4.96 11.57
N TYR A 24 0.41 4.63 10.87
CA TYR A 24 1.00 3.28 10.83
C TYR A 24 2.35 3.19 11.57
N GLY A 25 2.85 4.31 12.10
CA GLY A 25 4.13 4.38 12.79
C GLY A 25 5.29 4.72 11.86
N LYS A 26 6.51 4.61 12.36
CA LYS A 26 7.72 4.97 11.59
C LYS A 26 7.85 4.08 10.36
N ARG A 27 8.17 4.68 9.22
CA ARG A 27 8.59 3.96 8.01
C ARG A 27 9.82 3.11 8.30
N ASP A 28 9.80 1.85 7.94
CA ASP A 28 10.96 0.96 7.96
C ASP A 28 11.44 0.74 6.53
N GLY A 29 12.68 1.14 6.24
CA GLY A 29 13.15 1.27 4.85
C GLY A 29 12.24 2.18 4.04
N ASP A 30 11.57 1.61 3.04
CA ASP A 30 10.61 2.27 2.14
C ASP A 30 9.15 1.88 2.41
N GLU A 31 8.85 1.21 3.52
CA GLU A 31 7.51 0.71 3.80
C GLU A 31 6.93 1.18 5.14
N TRP A 32 5.61 1.33 5.19
CA TRP A 32 4.83 1.45 6.42
C TRP A 32 4.05 0.16 6.64
N THR A 33 4.10 -0.37 7.85
CA THR A 33 3.39 -1.60 8.20
C THR A 33 2.15 -1.29 9.02
N TRP A 34 0.98 -1.76 8.58
CA TRP A 34 -0.22 -1.74 9.43
C TRP A 34 -0.20 -2.94 10.37
N LEU A 35 -0.12 -2.66 11.67
CA LEU A 35 -0.08 -3.68 12.72
C LEU A 35 -1.40 -3.76 13.51
N ASP A 36 -1.76 -4.97 13.94
CA ASP A 36 -2.69 -5.26 15.04
C ASP A 36 -1.94 -6.09 16.10
N GLY A 37 -1.52 -5.41 17.17
CA GLY A 37 -0.55 -5.95 18.13
C GLY A 37 0.78 -6.25 17.44
N THR A 38 1.12 -7.55 17.34
CA THR A 38 2.33 -8.04 16.67
C THR A 38 2.08 -8.56 15.25
N ARG A 39 0.84 -8.55 14.78
CA ARG A 39 0.47 -9.11 13.46
C ARG A 39 0.50 -8.02 12.40
N VAL A 40 1.11 -8.32 11.26
CA VAL A 40 1.04 -7.49 10.05
C VAL A 40 -0.29 -7.71 9.36
N LEU A 41 -1.05 -6.63 9.19
CA LEU A 41 -2.33 -6.60 8.51
C LEU A 41 -2.22 -6.17 7.04
N GLY A 42 -1.20 -5.38 6.72
CA GLY A 42 -0.86 -4.94 5.37
C GLY A 42 0.35 -4.02 5.39
N THR A 43 0.87 -3.69 4.22
CA THR A 43 2.01 -2.79 4.03
C THR A 43 1.68 -1.71 3.01
N ILE A 44 2.32 -0.55 3.16
CA ILE A 44 2.32 0.53 2.19
C ILE A 44 3.76 0.80 1.81
N GLY A 45 4.17 0.36 0.64
CA GLY A 45 5.52 0.59 0.10
C GLY A 45 5.58 1.87 -0.72
N GLN A 46 6.70 2.58 -0.62
CA GLN A 46 7.02 3.74 -1.44
C GLN A 46 7.94 3.35 -2.59
N ILE A 47 7.54 3.73 -3.80
CA ILE A 47 8.32 3.55 -5.02
C ILE A 47 8.47 4.93 -5.65
N PHE A 48 9.69 5.27 -6.07
CA PHE A 48 9.93 6.42 -6.94
C PHE A 48 9.88 5.95 -8.38
N SER A 49 9.04 6.56 -9.22
CA SER A 49 9.11 6.35 -10.66
C SER A 49 10.34 7.09 -11.21
N ASP A 50 10.85 6.61 -12.35
CA ASP A 50 11.99 7.23 -13.04
C ASP A 50 11.70 8.69 -13.46
N ASP A 51 10.41 9.03 -13.62
CA ASP A 51 9.93 10.36 -13.97
C ASP A 51 9.81 11.31 -12.76
N GLY A 52 10.20 10.86 -11.56
CA GLY A 52 10.16 11.64 -10.32
C GLY A 52 8.78 11.70 -9.67
N GLU A 53 7.80 10.93 -10.17
CA GLU A 53 6.51 10.76 -9.51
C GLU A 53 6.64 9.74 -8.39
N MET A 54 5.99 10.00 -7.26
CA MET A 54 5.95 9.03 -6.16
C MET A 54 4.74 8.12 -6.35
N ALA A 55 4.99 6.82 -6.31
CA ALA A 55 3.96 5.80 -6.23
C ALA A 55 3.95 5.15 -4.84
N LEU A 56 2.76 4.78 -4.38
CA LEU A 56 2.53 3.99 -3.17
C LEU A 56 1.87 2.68 -3.53
N THR A 57 2.46 1.57 -3.09
CA THR A 57 1.88 0.23 -3.25
C THR A 57 1.25 -0.19 -1.93
N VAL A 58 -0.04 -0.51 -1.94
CA VAL A 58 -0.80 -1.04 -0.82
C VAL A 58 -0.93 -2.55 -1.00
N ASP A 59 -0.41 -3.32 -0.05
CA ASP A 59 -0.51 -4.78 -0.02
C ASP A 59 -1.29 -5.24 1.21
N ALA A 60 -2.32 -6.07 1.01
CA ALA A 60 -3.08 -6.65 2.10
C ALA A 60 -3.53 -8.08 1.81
N MET A 61 -3.53 -8.93 2.85
CA MET A 61 -3.88 -10.36 2.76
C MET A 61 -5.40 -10.64 2.83
N SER A 62 -6.23 -9.61 2.66
CA SER A 62 -7.69 -9.69 2.63
C SER A 62 -8.28 -8.45 1.97
N GLU A 63 -9.36 -8.62 1.20
CA GLU A 63 -10.09 -7.53 0.53
C GLU A 63 -10.55 -6.43 1.49
N GLU A 64 -11.16 -6.79 2.63
CA GLU A 64 -11.62 -5.82 3.63
C GLU A 64 -10.50 -4.89 4.13
N ARG A 65 -9.29 -5.43 4.32
CA ARG A 65 -8.13 -4.64 4.77
C ARG A 65 -7.58 -3.77 3.66
N TYR A 66 -7.54 -4.30 2.45
CA TYR A 66 -7.14 -3.55 1.27
C TYR A 66 -8.04 -2.34 1.05
N GLU A 67 -9.37 -2.54 1.12
CA GLU A 67 -10.36 -1.46 1.02
C GLU A 67 -10.15 -0.42 2.12
N ALA A 68 -10.02 -0.85 3.38
CA ALA A 68 -9.78 0.07 4.50
C ALA A 68 -8.47 0.87 4.38
N MET A 69 -7.40 0.27 3.86
CA MET A 69 -6.12 0.95 3.61
C MET A 69 -6.23 1.94 2.45
N THR A 70 -6.89 1.53 1.37
CA THR A 70 -7.09 2.35 0.18
C THR A 70 -7.98 3.55 0.48
N ASP A 71 -9.10 3.35 1.18
CA ASP A 71 -9.99 4.44 1.62
C ASP A 71 -9.24 5.47 2.46
N HIS A 72 -8.40 5.00 3.39
CA HIS A 72 -7.57 5.89 4.18
C HIS A 72 -6.53 6.61 3.32
N LEU A 73 -5.86 5.92 2.40
CA LEU A 73 -4.90 6.51 1.47
C LEU A 73 -5.55 7.61 0.62
N LEU A 74 -6.70 7.33 0.02
CA LEU A 74 -7.46 8.29 -0.79
C LEU A 74 -7.98 9.46 0.05
N SER A 75 -8.34 9.23 1.31
CA SER A 75 -8.72 10.31 2.24
C SER A 75 -7.56 11.28 2.51
N ILE A 76 -6.33 10.77 2.67
CA ILE A 76 -5.15 11.61 2.93
C ILE A 76 -4.48 12.16 1.66
N ALA A 77 -4.75 11.54 0.52
CA ALA A 77 -4.24 11.84 -0.81
C ALA A 77 -5.40 11.86 -1.83
N PRO A 78 -6.30 12.87 -1.82
CA PRO A 78 -7.49 12.89 -2.68
C PRO A 78 -7.20 13.02 -4.18
N GLY A 79 -5.96 13.36 -4.55
CA GLY A 79 -5.49 13.35 -5.94
C GLY A 79 -4.67 12.10 -6.30
N ALA A 80 -4.72 11.06 -5.48
CA ALA A 80 -4.06 9.79 -5.78
C ALA A 80 -4.77 9.06 -6.92
N GLU A 81 -4.00 8.58 -7.89
CA GLU A 81 -4.53 7.86 -9.05
C GLU A 81 -4.11 6.39 -8.98
N LEU A 82 -5.08 5.48 -9.05
CA LEU A 82 -4.81 4.05 -9.12
C LEU A 82 -4.29 3.70 -10.53
N VAL A 83 -3.07 3.18 -10.60
CA VAL A 83 -2.41 2.82 -11.86
C VAL A 83 -2.42 1.31 -12.08
N VAL A 84 -2.24 0.53 -11.00
CA VAL A 84 -2.22 -0.94 -11.06
C VAL A 84 -3.04 -1.48 -9.91
N GLU A 85 -3.93 -2.44 -10.19
CA GLU A 85 -4.61 -3.23 -9.16
C GLU A 85 -4.53 -4.70 -9.54
N SER A 86 -4.22 -5.55 -8.56
CA SER A 86 -4.24 -6.99 -8.72
C SER A 86 -4.84 -7.67 -7.49
N ARG A 87 -5.49 -8.81 -7.74
CA ARG A 87 -6.01 -9.71 -6.72
C ARG A 87 -5.48 -11.10 -7.06
N SER A 88 -4.71 -11.68 -6.15
CA SER A 88 -4.11 -13.00 -6.34
C SER A 88 -4.47 -13.88 -5.16
N THR A 89 -5.04 -15.04 -5.45
CA THR A 89 -5.21 -16.08 -4.46
C THR A 89 -3.84 -16.60 -4.01
N ALA A 90 -3.78 -17.17 -2.80
CA ALA A 90 -2.56 -17.81 -2.33
C ALA A 90 -2.04 -18.91 -3.29
N ALA A 91 -2.92 -19.56 -4.05
CA ALA A 91 -2.54 -20.57 -5.03
C ALA A 91 -1.80 -19.96 -6.23
N GLU A 92 -2.27 -18.83 -6.75
CA GLU A 92 -1.65 -18.13 -7.88
C GLU A 92 -0.26 -17.56 -7.53
N LEU A 93 -0.07 -17.14 -6.27
CA LEU A 93 1.22 -16.64 -5.80
C LEU A 93 2.29 -17.74 -5.73
N VAL A 94 1.91 -18.96 -5.35
CA VAL A 94 2.85 -20.10 -5.29
C VAL A 94 3.25 -20.52 -6.70
N ASP A 95 2.32 -20.49 -7.64
CA ASP A 95 2.56 -20.89 -9.03
C ASP A 95 3.47 -19.90 -9.79
N HIS A 96 3.43 -18.60 -9.44
CA HIS A 96 4.35 -17.58 -9.97
C HIS A 96 5.72 -17.51 -9.27
N ALA A 97 5.87 -18.17 -8.11
CA ALA A 97 7.13 -18.21 -7.36
C ALA A 97 8.02 -19.43 -7.72
N MET A 98 7.53 -20.32 -8.59
CA MET A 98 8.23 -21.49 -9.13
C MET A 98 8.78 -21.22 -10.53
#